data_AF-A0A7Z9JHN6-F1
#
_entry.id   AF-A0A7Z9JHN6-F1
#
_cell.length_a   1.000
_cell.length_b   1.000
_cell.length_c   1.000
_cell.angle_alpha   90.00
_cell.angle_beta   90.00
_cell.angle_gamma   90.00
#
_symmetry.space_group_name_H-M   'P 1'
#
loop_
_entity.id
_entity.type
_entity.pdbx_description
1 polymer ?
#
loop_
_entity_poly.entity_id
_entity_poly.type
_entity_poly.pdbx_seq_one_letter_code
_entity_poly.pdbx_strand_id
1 'polypeptide(L)' 'MGHGCPFKKSTAKMRWKWKKKRTRRLQRKRRKMRARAK' A
#
# COMPACT_ATOMS: atom_id res chain seq x y z
N MET A 1 -0.54 -5.26 11.45
CA MET A 1 0.50 -4.64 10.58
C MET A 1 1.91 -4.99 11.10
N GLY A 2 2.15 -6.26 11.44
CA GLY A 2 3.47 -6.70 11.90
C GLY A 2 4.14 -7.47 10.79
N HIS A 3 5.27 -6.98 10.26
CA HIS A 3 6.26 -7.76 9.51
C HIS A 3 7.51 -6.90 9.31
N GLY A 4 8.45 -6.97 10.26
CA GLY A 4 9.84 -6.50 10.13
C GLY A 4 10.05 -5.04 9.69
N CYS A 5 11.32 -4.62 9.58
CA CYS A 5 11.69 -3.33 8.99
C CYS A 5 11.33 -3.30 7.49
N PRO A 6 10.25 -2.63 7.06
CA PRO A 6 9.78 -2.71 5.67
C PRO A 6 10.68 -1.94 4.71
N PHE A 7 11.64 -1.17 5.24
CA PHE A 7 12.67 -0.48 4.48
C PHE A 7 13.86 -1.37 4.13
N LYS A 8 14.04 -2.50 4.81
CA LYS A 8 15.18 -3.38 4.59
C LYS A 8 15.11 -3.92 3.16
N LYS A 9 16.15 -3.64 2.38
CA LYS A 9 16.29 -4.05 0.99
C LYS A 9 17.24 -5.25 0.83
N SER A 10 17.37 -6.09 1.86
CA SER A 10 18.17 -7.34 1.79
C SER A 10 17.67 -8.28 0.68
N THR A 11 16.41 -8.14 0.29
CA THR A 11 15.84 -8.72 -0.93
C THR A 11 15.59 -7.61 -1.95
N ALA A 12 15.77 -7.88 -3.24
CA ALA A 12 15.54 -6.95 -4.37
C ALA A 12 14.04 -6.60 -4.59
N LYS A 13 13.39 -6.06 -3.55
CA LYS A 13 11.99 -5.67 -3.53
C LYS A 13 11.84 -4.20 -3.94
N MET A 14 10.70 -3.88 -4.54
CA MET A 14 10.32 -2.50 -4.85
C MET A 14 10.39 -1.62 -3.58
N ARG A 15 10.99 -0.44 -3.69
CA ARG A 15 11.18 0.50 -2.58
C ARG A 15 9.85 0.73 -1.85
N TRP A 16 9.87 0.54 -0.54
CA TRP A 16 8.70 0.66 0.34
C TRP A 16 7.89 1.95 0.15
N LYS A 17 8.56 3.10 -0.04
CA LYS A 17 7.90 4.39 -0.30
C LYS A 17 6.93 4.31 -1.50
N TRP A 18 7.38 3.69 -2.59
CA TRP A 18 6.57 3.53 -3.80
C TRP A 18 5.46 2.50 -3.60
N LYS A 19 5.74 1.39 -2.89
CA LYS A 19 4.73 0.41 -2.48
C LYS A 19 3.62 1.07 -1.65
N LYS A 20 3.98 1.85 -0.64
CA LYS A 20 3.05 2.60 0.23
C LYS A 20 2.23 3.62 -0.56
N LYS A 21 2.83 4.34 -1.52
CA LYS A 21 2.11 5.27 -2.40
C LYS A 21 1.07 4.54 -3.27
N ARG A 22 1.46 3.39 -3.86
CA ARG A 22 0.59 2.56 -4.70
C ARG A 22 -0.61 2.02 -3.91
N THR A 23 -0.37 1.43 -2.74
CA THR A 23 -1.45 0.85 -1.92
C THR A 23 -2.42 1.91 -1.40
N ARG A 24 -1.94 3.09 -0.97
CA ARG A 24 -2.81 4.21 -0.56
C ARG A 24 -3.74 4.68 -1.67
N ARG A 25 -3.27 4.77 -2.92
CA ARG A 25 -4.11 5.16 -4.08
C ARG A 25 -5.22 4.13 -4.33
N LEU A 26 -4.89 2.84 -4.28
CA LEU A 26 -5.86 1.77 -4.46
C LEU A 26 -6.91 1.77 -3.34
N GLN A 27 -6.49 1.97 -2.09
CA GLN A 27 -7.38 2.00 -0.94
C GLN A 27 -8.37 3.19 -1.02
N ARG A 28 -7.93 4.36 -1.49
CA ARG A 28 -8.81 5.52 -1.75
C ARG A 28 -9.84 5.21 -2.83
N LYS A 29 -9.44 4.59 -3.95
CA LYS A 29 -10.38 4.17 -5.02
C LYS A 29 -11.44 3.20 -4.48
N ARG A 30 -11.01 2.16 -3.76
CA ARG A 30 -11.93 1.17 -3.15
C ARG A 30 -12.88 1.82 -2.14
N ARG A 31 -12.42 2.80 -1.37
CA ARG A 31 -13.27 3.55 -0.41
C ARG A 31 -14.36 4.35 -1.13
N LYS A 32 -14.01 5.06 -2.21
CA LYS A 32 -15.00 5.79 -3.02
C LYS A 32 -16.04 4.86 -3.65
N MET A 33 -15.60 3.73 -4.21
CA MET A 33 -16.51 2.73 -4.79
C MET A 33 -17.47 2.17 -3.73
N ARG A 34 -16.96 1.82 -2.53
CA ARG A 34 -17.82 1.33 -1.43
C ARG A 34 -18.80 2.37 -0.91
N ALA A 35 -18.44 3.65 -0.93
CA ALA A 35 -19.35 4.72 -0.53
C ALA A 35 -20.46 4.98 -1.56
N ARG A 36 -20.26 4.60 -2.82
CA ARG A 36 -21.29 4.67 -3.88
C ARG A 36 -22.22 3.46 -3.91
N ALA A 37 -21.72 2.31 -3.43
CA ALA A 37 -22.47 1.07 -3.37
C ALA A 37 -23.30 0.94 -2.08
N LYS A 38 -23.05 1.83 -1.11
CA LYS A 38 -23.93 2.09 0.03
C LYS A 38 -24.88 3.22 -0.37
#